data_AF-A0A822AGZ4-F1
#
_entry.id   AF-A0A822AGZ4-F1
#
_cell.length_a   1.000
_cell.length_b   1.000
_cell.length_c   1.000
_cell.angle_alpha   90.00
_cell.angle_beta   90.00
_cell.angle_gamma   90.00
#
_symmetry.space_group_name_H-M   'P 1'
#
loop_
_entity.id
_entity.type
_entity.pdbx_description
1 polymer ?
#
loop_
_entity_poly.entity_id
_entity_poly.type
_entity_poly.pdbx_seq_one_letter_code
_entity_poly.pdbx_strand_id
1 'polypeptide(L)'
;MTECERLLIGREFLDSRSWPITLRNPGQDRCFCDRCYSSVYADTVTERGHTYVIPRGWTRFGIYIDEAFAKHHNVWAKWVNCFHGTTIENAKSIVEHRQFLLHRDVTMEGRQLKIREGHIPEEHYLFTTPTI
;
A
#
# COMPACT_ATOMS: atom_id res chain seq x y z
N MET A 1 5.44 -21.08 -17.66
CA MET A 1 4.42 -20.03 -17.86
C MET A 1 5.16 -18.72 -18.06
N THR A 2 4.90 -17.99 -19.15
CA THR A 2 5.48 -16.66 -19.37
C THR A 2 5.01 -15.70 -18.28
N GLU A 3 5.89 -14.84 -17.81
CA GLU A 3 5.54 -13.86 -16.78
C GLU A 3 4.48 -12.86 -17.30
N CYS A 4 3.69 -12.26 -16.40
CA CYS A 4 2.67 -11.28 -16.79
C CYS A 4 3.32 -9.93 -17.08
N GLU A 5 3.09 -9.39 -18.29
CA GLU A 5 3.65 -8.10 -18.73
C GLU A 5 3.33 -6.94 -17.78
N ARG A 6 2.09 -6.84 -17.27
CA ARG A 6 1.75 -5.78 -16.30
C ARG A 6 2.57 -5.88 -15.02
N LEU A 7 2.82 -7.11 -14.56
CA LEU A 7 3.63 -7.33 -13.36
C LEU A 7 5.09 -6.93 -13.60
N LEU A 8 5.63 -7.27 -14.80
CA LEU A 8 6.97 -6.85 -15.22
C LEU A 8 7.10 -5.33 -15.26
N ILE A 9 6.19 -4.63 -15.95
CA ILE A 9 6.19 -3.17 -16.04
C ILE A 9 6.19 -2.52 -14.65
N GLY A 10 5.37 -3.02 -13.73
CA GLY A 10 5.33 -2.46 -12.39
C GLY A 10 6.60 -2.73 -11.57
N ARG A 11 7.27 -3.88 -11.76
CA ARG A 11 8.57 -4.16 -11.14
C ARG A 11 9.66 -3.24 -11.69
N GLU A 12 9.72 -3.10 -13.02
CA GLU A 12 10.66 -2.18 -13.68
C GLU A 12 10.44 -0.74 -13.23
N PHE A 13 9.18 -0.33 -13.05
CA PHE A 13 8.85 0.97 -12.49
C PHE A 13 9.40 1.13 -11.06
N LEU A 14 9.21 0.15 -10.17
CA LEU A 14 9.77 0.20 -8.80
C LEU A 14 11.31 0.22 -8.82
N ASP A 15 11.94 -0.55 -9.70
CA ASP A 15 13.40 -0.57 -9.89
C ASP A 15 13.92 0.80 -10.32
N SER A 16 13.26 1.44 -11.30
CA SER A 16 13.60 2.79 -11.78
C SER A 16 13.50 3.88 -10.70
N ARG A 17 12.76 3.61 -9.62
CA ARG A 17 12.52 4.53 -8.49
C ARG A 17 13.42 4.22 -7.28
N SER A 18 14.38 3.32 -7.46
CA SER A 18 15.27 2.84 -6.40
C SER A 18 14.48 2.39 -5.17
N TRP A 19 13.39 1.63 -5.40
CA TRP A 19 12.58 1.09 -4.31
C TRP A 19 13.41 0.12 -3.45
N PRO A 20 13.35 0.18 -2.11
CA PRO A 20 14.27 -0.56 -1.24
C PRO A 20 14.11 -2.07 -1.41
N ILE A 21 15.13 -2.73 -1.98
CA ILE A 21 15.08 -4.17 -2.31
C ILE A 21 14.89 -5.01 -1.03
N THR A 22 15.52 -4.61 0.07
CA THR A 22 15.42 -5.27 1.38
C THR A 22 14.01 -5.21 1.98
N LEU A 23 13.18 -4.27 1.53
CA LEU A 23 11.80 -4.09 1.98
C LEU A 23 10.79 -4.65 0.98
N ARG A 24 11.23 -5.41 -0.02
CA ARG A 24 10.33 -6.12 -0.94
C ARG A 24 9.99 -7.51 -0.40
N ASN A 25 8.79 -7.95 -0.70
CA ASN A 25 8.35 -9.33 -0.53
C ASN A 25 7.74 -9.85 -1.84
N PRO A 26 8.57 -10.25 -2.83
CA PRO A 26 8.10 -10.61 -4.16
C PRO A 26 7.13 -11.81 -4.16
N GLY A 27 7.19 -12.66 -3.14
CA GLY A 27 6.25 -13.78 -2.97
C GLY A 27 4.80 -13.33 -2.72
N GLN A 28 4.59 -12.06 -2.37
CA GLN A 28 3.26 -11.46 -2.16
C GLN A 28 2.80 -10.57 -3.32
N ASP A 29 3.62 -10.45 -4.37
CA ASP A 29 3.26 -9.74 -5.60
C ASP A 29 2.04 -10.39 -6.25
N ARG A 30 1.14 -9.57 -6.79
CA ARG A 30 -0.06 -10.05 -7.46
C ARG A 30 -0.47 -9.13 -8.59
N CYS A 31 -0.85 -9.72 -9.72
CA CYS A 31 -1.47 -9.01 -10.82
C CYS A 31 -2.97 -9.33 -10.87
N PHE A 32 -3.78 -8.29 -11.06
CA PHE A 32 -5.24 -8.38 -11.14
C PHE A 32 -5.78 -8.09 -12.56
N CYS A 33 -4.96 -8.28 -13.59
CA CYS A 33 -5.42 -8.22 -14.98
C CYS A 33 -6.28 -9.45 -15.34
N ASP A 34 -7.03 -9.38 -16.44
CA ASP A 34 -7.96 -10.44 -16.85
C ASP A 34 -7.28 -11.80 -17.08
N ARG A 35 -5.98 -11.81 -17.36
CA ARG A 35 -5.18 -13.04 -17.49
C ARG A 35 -4.81 -13.64 -16.14
N CYS A 36 -4.40 -12.82 -15.17
CA CYS A 36 -3.89 -13.28 -13.86
C CYS A 36 -4.98 -13.42 -12.80
N TYR A 37 -6.05 -12.66 -12.95
CA TYR A 37 -7.23 -12.67 -12.10
C TYR A 37 -8.43 -12.45 -13.03
N SER A 38 -8.84 -13.53 -13.70
CA SER A 38 -9.95 -13.51 -14.65
C SER A 38 -11.30 -13.34 -13.96
N SER A 39 -12.34 -13.07 -14.74
CA SER A 39 -13.71 -12.86 -14.26
C SER A 39 -14.34 -14.06 -13.54
N VAL A 40 -13.71 -15.24 -13.58
CA VAL A 40 -14.17 -16.41 -12.80
C VAL A 40 -13.90 -16.25 -11.30
N TYR A 41 -12.94 -15.39 -10.93
CA TYR A 41 -12.69 -15.05 -9.54
C TYR A 41 -13.62 -13.93 -9.08
N ALA A 42 -13.86 -13.83 -7.77
CA ALA A 42 -14.78 -12.84 -7.20
C ALA A 42 -14.29 -11.39 -7.40
N ASP A 43 -15.23 -10.46 -7.57
CA ASP A 43 -14.94 -9.02 -7.63
C ASP A 43 -14.82 -8.36 -6.25
N THR A 44 -15.19 -9.09 -5.20
CA THR A 44 -15.13 -8.62 -3.82
C THR A 44 -14.62 -9.70 -2.89
N VAL A 45 -14.00 -9.29 -1.79
CA VAL A 45 -13.68 -10.15 -0.65
C VAL A 45 -14.26 -9.55 0.62
N THR A 46 -14.93 -10.36 1.43
CA THR A 46 -15.40 -9.94 2.76
C THR A 46 -14.42 -10.41 3.80
N GLU A 47 -13.84 -9.49 4.55
CA GLU A 47 -12.89 -9.76 5.61
C GLU A 47 -13.25 -8.89 6.82
N ARG A 48 -13.35 -9.51 8.01
CA ARG A 48 -13.64 -8.81 9.28
C ARG A 48 -14.91 -7.94 9.24
N GLY A 49 -15.94 -8.40 8.54
CA GLY A 49 -17.21 -7.68 8.39
C GLY A 49 -17.19 -6.53 7.39
N HIS A 50 -16.07 -6.29 6.72
CA HIS A 50 -15.94 -5.30 5.66
C HIS A 50 -15.83 -5.96 4.30
N THR A 51 -16.50 -5.39 3.30
CA THR A 51 -16.42 -5.86 1.91
C THR A 51 -15.47 -4.96 1.13
N TYR A 52 -14.45 -5.57 0.56
CA TYR A 52 -13.41 -4.91 -0.22
C TYR A 52 -13.57 -5.26 -1.70
N VAL A 53 -13.45 -4.24 -2.55
CA VAL A 53 -13.45 -4.43 -4.00
C VAL A 53 -12.07 -4.87 -4.45
N ILE A 54 -12.00 -5.88 -5.30
CA ILE A 54 -10.74 -6.32 -5.91
C ILE A 54 -10.32 -5.30 -6.98
N PRO A 55 -9.09 -4.78 -6.94
CA PRO A 55 -8.64 -3.74 -7.87
C PRO A 55 -8.31 -4.34 -9.25
N ARG A 56 -9.33 -4.69 -10.03
CA ARG A 56 -9.18 -5.25 -11.39
C ARG A 56 -8.33 -4.33 -12.26
N GLY A 57 -7.37 -4.92 -12.96
CA GLY A 57 -6.40 -4.23 -13.80
C GLY A 57 -5.15 -3.71 -13.07
N TRP A 58 -5.09 -3.78 -11.73
CA TRP A 58 -3.94 -3.28 -10.97
C TRP A 58 -2.88 -4.35 -10.75
N THR A 59 -1.71 -3.91 -10.30
CA THR A 59 -0.66 -4.76 -9.73
C THR A 59 -0.40 -4.34 -8.30
N ARG A 60 -0.29 -5.33 -7.41
CA ARG A 60 0.10 -5.15 -6.01
C ARG A 60 1.51 -5.70 -5.83
N PHE A 61 2.35 -4.94 -5.15
CA PHE A 61 3.70 -5.36 -4.79
C PHE A 61 3.80 -5.61 -3.29
N GLY A 62 4.39 -6.74 -2.92
CA GLY A 62 4.57 -7.11 -1.53
C GLY A 62 5.67 -6.28 -0.87
N ILE A 63 5.41 -5.83 0.35
CA ILE A 63 6.43 -5.21 1.20
C ILE A 63 6.83 -6.15 2.33
N TYR A 64 8.04 -5.94 2.86
CA TYR A 64 8.51 -6.62 4.05
C TYR A 64 7.66 -6.24 5.26
N ILE A 65 7.43 -7.21 6.15
CA ILE A 65 6.67 -7.04 7.38
C ILE A 65 7.50 -7.59 8.52
N ASP A 66 7.48 -6.89 9.66
CA ASP A 66 8.05 -7.40 10.90
C ASP A 66 7.12 -8.49 11.47
N GLU A 67 7.49 -9.75 11.25
CA GLU A 67 6.68 -10.91 11.65
C GLU A 67 6.48 -11.00 13.17
N ALA A 68 7.47 -10.59 13.97
CA ALA A 68 7.36 -10.62 15.43
C ALA A 68 6.33 -9.59 15.91
N PHE A 69 6.39 -8.38 15.37
CA PHE A 69 5.38 -7.34 15.59
C PHE A 69 3.99 -7.80 15.14
N ALA A 70 3.87 -8.28 13.90
CA ALA A 70 2.60 -8.70 13.32
C ALA A 70 1.93 -9.82 14.14
N LYS A 71 2.72 -10.78 14.62
CA LYS A 71 2.28 -11.85 15.51
C LYS A 71 1.86 -11.31 16.87
N HIS A 72 2.66 -10.47 17.50
CA HIS A 72 2.36 -9.90 18.82
C HIS A 72 1.03 -9.13 18.82
N HIS A 73 0.80 -8.32 17.79
CA HIS A 73 -0.41 -7.50 17.66
C HIS A 73 -1.60 -8.21 17.00
N ASN A 74 -1.44 -9.47 16.57
CA ASN A 74 -2.44 -10.22 15.80
C ASN A 74 -2.96 -9.43 14.59
N VAL A 75 -2.05 -8.78 13.85
CA VAL A 75 -2.38 -7.88 12.73
C VAL A 75 -3.30 -8.57 11.72
N TRP A 76 -2.98 -9.82 11.37
CA TRP A 76 -3.73 -10.63 10.41
C TRP A 76 -5.09 -11.12 10.88
N ALA A 77 -5.43 -10.93 12.16
CA ALA A 77 -6.75 -11.30 12.69
C ALA A 77 -7.59 -10.10 13.13
N LYS A 78 -6.96 -9.03 13.62
CA LYS A 78 -7.65 -7.89 14.26
C LYS A 78 -7.75 -6.62 13.42
N TRP A 79 -6.76 -6.29 12.62
CA TRP A 79 -6.69 -5.01 11.90
C TRP A 79 -7.51 -4.97 10.61
N VAL A 80 -8.23 -3.90 10.35
CA VAL A 80 -8.94 -3.76 9.07
C VAL A 80 -7.98 -3.34 7.96
N ASN A 81 -8.26 -3.74 6.72
CA ASN A 81 -7.51 -3.25 5.57
C ASN A 81 -7.95 -1.81 5.26
N CYS A 82 -6.98 -0.90 5.11
CA CYS A 82 -7.19 0.49 4.72
C CYS A 82 -6.37 0.81 3.46
N PHE A 83 -6.89 1.69 2.61
CA PHE A 83 -6.21 2.12 1.39
C PHE A 83 -5.94 3.63 1.46
N HIS A 84 -4.72 4.03 1.07
CA HIS A 84 -4.30 5.42 1.06
C HIS A 84 -3.61 5.73 -0.27
N GLY A 85 -4.21 6.62 -1.07
CA GLY A 85 -3.61 7.08 -2.32
C GLY A 85 -2.47 8.05 -2.03
N THR A 86 -1.30 7.80 -2.62
CA THR A 86 -0.11 8.65 -2.41
C THR A 86 0.82 8.60 -3.62
N THR A 87 1.85 9.45 -3.67
CA THR A 87 2.87 9.38 -4.72
C THR A 87 3.94 8.34 -4.40
N ILE A 88 4.70 7.92 -5.41
CA ILE A 88 5.73 6.88 -5.24
C ILE A 88 6.84 7.31 -4.26
N GLU A 89 7.17 8.61 -4.22
CA GLU A 89 8.15 9.16 -3.29
C GLU A 89 7.67 9.06 -1.84
N ASN A 90 6.41 9.40 -1.59
CA ASN A 90 5.80 9.27 -0.27
C ASN A 90 5.64 7.79 0.13
N ALA A 91 5.23 6.93 -0.80
CA ALA A 91 5.13 5.49 -0.54
C ALA A 91 6.48 4.88 -0.14
N LYS A 92 7.57 5.27 -0.82
CA LYS A 92 8.93 4.87 -0.47
C LYS A 92 9.28 5.32 0.96
N SER A 93 9.05 6.59 1.28
CA SER A 93 9.30 7.14 2.63
C SER A 93 8.49 6.41 3.71
N ILE A 94 7.21 6.10 3.47
CA ILE A 94 6.36 5.35 4.40
C ILE A 94 6.93 3.96 4.67
N VAL A 95 7.38 3.27 3.63
CA VAL A 95 7.91 1.90 3.74
C VAL A 95 9.28 1.88 4.43
N GLU A 96 10.15 2.84 4.12
CA GLU A 96 11.49 2.95 4.73
C GLU A 96 11.41 3.26 6.22
N HIS A 97 10.56 4.21 6.60
CA HIS A 97 10.52 4.74 7.97
C HIS A 97 9.42 4.15 8.82
N ARG A 98 8.49 3.38 8.24
CA ARG A 98 7.29 2.84 8.91
C ARG A 98 6.51 3.93 9.64
N GLN A 99 6.37 5.08 9.00
CA GLN A 99 5.69 6.24 9.56
C GLN A 99 4.52 6.62 8.67
N PHE A 100 3.34 6.68 9.27
CA PHE A 100 2.21 7.36 8.67
C PHE A 100 2.21 8.82 9.13
N LEU A 101 2.78 9.68 8.29
CA LEU A 101 2.91 11.11 8.55
C LEU A 101 1.66 11.85 8.05
N LEU A 102 1.10 12.72 8.90
CA LEU A 102 -0.04 13.57 8.61
C LEU A 102 0.41 14.88 7.95
N HIS A 103 -0.56 15.66 7.46
CA HIS A 103 -0.27 17.03 7.02
C HIS A 103 0.41 17.80 8.15
N ARG A 104 1.39 18.64 7.81
CA ARG A 104 2.26 19.40 8.74
C ARG A 104 3.32 18.58 9.48
N ASP A 105 3.28 17.25 9.44
CA ASP A 105 4.39 16.44 9.93
C ASP A 105 5.62 16.63 9.05
N VAL A 106 6.79 16.38 9.65
CA VAL A 106 8.10 16.53 9.01
C VAL A 106 8.64 15.15 8.71
N THR A 107 8.99 14.90 7.44
CA THR A 107 9.63 13.65 7.03
C THR A 107 11.03 13.54 7.63
N MET A 108 11.61 12.34 7.60
CA MET A 108 12.98 12.11 8.09
C MET A 108 14.03 12.94 7.32
N GLU A 109 13.70 13.37 6.11
CA GLU A 109 14.51 14.25 5.27
C GLU A 109 14.28 15.75 5.58
N GLY A 110 13.52 16.08 6.63
CA GLY A 110 13.27 17.45 7.08
C GLY A 110 12.19 18.19 6.28
N ARG A 111 11.44 17.50 5.41
CA ARG A 111 10.41 18.13 4.57
C ARG A 111 9.06 18.12 5.28
N GLN A 112 8.39 19.27 5.34
CA GLN A 112 7.01 19.31 5.84
C GLN A 112 6.01 18.82 4.79
N LEU A 113 5.11 17.91 5.18
CA LEU A 113 4.02 17.44 4.34
C LEU A 113 2.96 18.54 4.18
N LYS A 114 2.72 18.94 2.94
CA LYS A 114 1.70 19.94 2.57
C LYS A 114 0.46 19.25 2.02
N ILE A 115 -0.71 19.79 2.34
CA ILE A 115 -1.95 19.47 1.63
C ILE A 115 -1.82 20.08 0.23
N ARG A 116 -2.00 19.26 -0.82
CA ARG A 116 -2.00 19.76 -2.20
C ARG A 116 -3.32 20.47 -2.48
N GLU A 117 -3.29 21.48 -3.33
CA GLU A 117 -4.51 22.16 -3.76
C GLU A 117 -5.50 21.15 -4.38
N GLY A 118 -6.77 21.22 -3.96
CA GLY A 118 -7.81 20.27 -4.36
C GLY A 118 -7.78 18.91 -3.66
N HIS A 119 -6.82 18.67 -2.75
CA HIS A 119 -6.72 17.38 -2.07
C HIS A 119 -7.80 17.17 -1.00
N ILE A 120 -8.23 18.23 -0.30
CA ILE A 120 -9.28 18.14 0.73
C ILE A 120 -10.13 19.42 0.77
N PRO A 121 -11.43 19.36 0.39
CA PRO A 121 -12.33 20.52 0.45
C PRO A 121 -12.81 20.83 1.89
N GLU A 122 -12.75 22.10 2.31
CA GLU A 122 -13.50 22.72 3.44
C GLU A 122 -13.39 22.06 4.85
N GLU A 123 -12.17 21.72 5.32
CA GLU A 123 -11.96 20.90 6.52
C GLU A 123 -12.39 21.47 7.89
N HIS A 124 -13.04 20.61 8.69
CA HIS A 124 -12.79 20.48 10.13
C HIS A 124 -12.78 18.99 10.58
N TYR A 125 -11.89 18.68 11.54
CA TYR A 125 -11.99 17.68 12.63
C TYR A 125 -11.03 16.45 12.68
N LEU A 126 -11.02 15.91 13.92
CA LEU A 126 -10.10 14.98 14.60
C LEU A 126 -9.80 13.65 13.90
N PHE A 127 -8.57 13.17 14.11
CA PHE A 127 -8.14 11.81 13.80
C PHE A 127 -7.84 11.01 15.06
N THR A 128 -8.32 9.76 15.11
CA THR A 128 -7.91 8.76 16.10
C THR A 128 -7.07 7.67 15.44
N THR A 129 -6.00 7.29 16.12
CA THR A 129 -5.01 6.25 15.78
C THR A 129 -5.63 4.83 15.81
N PRO A 130 -5.01 3.78 15.23
CA PRO A 130 -3.61 3.40 15.45
C PRO A 130 -2.66 3.64 14.28
N THR A 131 -1.54 4.23 14.65
CA THR A 131 -0.24 4.12 13.99
C THR A 131 0.13 2.65 13.81
N ILE A 132 0.54 2.29 12.59
CA ILE A 132 1.32 1.09 12.29
C ILE A 132 2.76 1.54 12.15
#